data_AF-A0A455ULU2-F1
#
_entry.id   AF-A0A455ULU2-F1
#
_cell.length_a   1.000
_cell.length_b   1.000
_cell.length_c   1.000
_cell.angle_alpha   90.00
_cell.angle_beta   90.00
_cell.angle_gamma   90.00
#
_symmetry.space_group_name_H-M   'P 1'
#
loop_
_entity.id
_entity.type
_entity.pdbx_description
1 polymer ?
#
loop_
_entity_poly.entity_id
_entity_poly.type
_entity_poly.pdbx_seq_one_letter_code
_entity_poly.pdbx_strand_id
1 'polypeptide(L)' 'MLKLDFHPSGRHFLQIPGPSPVPDRILRAMSLPTIDHRGPEFGALGA' A
#
# COMPACT_ATOMS: atom_id res chain seq x y z
N MET A 1 -13.59 -35.17 5.55
CA MET A 1 -13.27 -33.77 5.21
C MET A 1 -12.87 -33.06 6.50
N LEU A 2 -11.61 -32.63 6.63
CA LEU A 2 -11.14 -31.95 7.84
C LEU A 2 -11.74 -30.54 7.87
N LYS A 3 -12.41 -30.20 8.97
CA LYS A 3 -12.95 -28.87 9.22
C LYS A 3 -11.80 -28.03 9.77
N LEU A 4 -11.24 -27.14 8.94
CA LEU A 4 -10.21 -26.21 9.38
C LEU A 4 -10.88 -24.99 10.00
N ASP A 5 -10.37 -24.56 11.14
CA ASP A 5 -10.83 -23.35 11.78
C ASP A 5 -10.22 -22.14 11.06
N PHE A 6 -11.05 -21.37 10.36
CA PHE A 6 -10.61 -20.17 9.68
C PHE A 6 -10.39 -19.04 10.68
N HIS A 7 -9.14 -18.67 10.90
CA HIS A 7 -8.75 -17.54 11.73
C HIS A 7 -8.29 -16.40 10.81
N PRO A 8 -9.06 -15.32 10.64
CA PRO A 8 -8.62 -14.19 9.84
C PRO A 8 -7.37 -13.59 10.47
N SER A 9 -6.26 -13.56 9.73
CA SER A 9 -5.08 -12.84 10.17
C SER A 9 -5.40 -11.34 10.19
N GLY A 10 -5.16 -10.70 11.33
CA GLY A 10 -5.21 -9.24 11.43
C GLY A 10 -4.11 -8.58 10.58
N ARG A 11 -4.04 -7.25 10.60
CA ARG A 11 -2.92 -6.55 9.94
C ARG A 11 -1.60 -7.04 10.54
N HIS A 12 -0.75 -7.60 9.68
CA HIS A 12 0.59 -8.02 10.08
C HIS A 12 1.37 -6.81 10.58
N PHE A 13 1.81 -6.84 11.83
CA PHE A 13 2.72 -5.83 12.37
C PHE A 13 4.09 -6.47 12.55
N LEU A 14 5.03 -6.11 11.68
CA LEU A 14 6.39 -6.61 11.77
C LEU A 14 7.14 -5.80 12.82
N GLN A 15 7.60 -6.44 13.89
CA GLN A 15 8.41 -5.81 14.95
C GLN A 15 9.87 -5.68 14.53
N ILE A 16 10.10 -5.16 13.33
CA ILE A 16 11.40 -4.80 12.78
C ILE A 16 11.39 -3.31 12.45
N PRO A 17 12.55 -2.62 12.34
CA PRO A 17 12.58 -1.18 12.05
C PRO A 17 11.86 -0.78 10.75
N GLY A 18 11.74 -1.71 9.80
CA GLY A 18 10.94 -1.55 8.60
C GLY A 18 11.16 -2.70 7.60
N PRO A 19 10.31 -2.78 6.55
CA PRO A 19 9.19 -1.88 6.25
C PRO A 19 7.98 -2.06 7.19
N SER A 20 7.21 -0.98 7.38
CA SER A 20 5.97 -0.97 8.18
C SER A 20 4.72 -1.17 7.31
N PRO A 21 3.59 -1.61 7.89
CA PRO A 21 2.33 -1.68 7.16
C PRO A 21 1.91 -0.31 6.60
N VAL A 22 1.60 -0.26 5.32
CA VAL A 22 1.19 0.96 4.62
C VAL A 22 -0.33 1.17 4.76
N PRO A 23 -0.83 2.37 5.12
CA PRO A 23 -2.27 2.63 5.17
C PRO A 23 -2.97 2.40 3.82
N ASP A 24 -4.18 1.84 3.83
CA ASP A 24 -4.91 1.47 2.60
C ASP A 24 -5.07 2.64 1.61
N ARG A 25 -5.20 3.89 2.09
CA ARG A 25 -5.30 5.05 1.20
C ARG A 25 -4.06 5.24 0.32
N ILE A 26 -2.88 4.91 0.85
CA ILE A 26 -1.60 5.02 0.15
C ILE A 26 -1.43 3.83 -0.80
N LEU A 27 -1.79 2.61 -0.38
CA LEU A 27 -1.80 1.44 -1.26
C LEU A 27 -2.73 1.65 -2.47
N ARG A 28 -3.91 2.26 -2.24
CA ARG A 28 -4.80 2.66 -3.34
C ARG A 28 -4.14 3.67 -4.27
N ALA A 29 -3.49 4.71 -3.74
CA ALA A 29 -2.77 5.67 -4.57
C ALA A 29 -1.63 5.01 -5.38
N MET A 30 -0.88 4.08 -4.80
CA MET A 30 0.18 3.32 -5.47
C MET A 30 -0.34 2.39 -6.58
N SER A 31 -1.62 2.01 -6.54
CA SER A 31 -2.22 1.17 -7.59
C SER A 31 -2.59 1.95 -8.86
N LEU A 32 -2.53 3.28 -8.82
CA LEU A 32 -2.77 4.13 -9.98
C LEU A 32 -1.61 4.03 -10.97
N PRO A 33 -1.86 4.24 -12.29
CA PRO A 33 -0.79 4.34 -13.27
C PRO A 33 0.24 5.41 -12.89
N THR A 34 1.51 5.13 -13.14
CA THR A 34 2.58 6.10 -12.97
C THR A 34 2.37 7.27 -13.94
N ILE A 35 2.39 8.49 -13.41
CA ILE A 35 2.32 9.72 -14.21
C ILE A 35 3.67 10.04 -14.85
N ASP A 36 3.65 10.75 -15.99
CA ASP A 36 4.88 11.20 -16.64
C ASP A 36 5.56 12.30 -15.80
N HIS A 37 6.83 12.07 -15.44
CA HIS A 37 7.67 13.01 -14.70
C HIS A 37 7.88 14.36 -15.41
N ARG A 38 7.69 14.45 -16.73
CA ARG A 38 7.75 15.72 -17.48
C ARG A 38 6.36 16.33 -17.76
N GLY A 39 5.31 15.65 -17.34
CA GLY A 39 3.93 16.07 -17.58
C GLY A 39 3.47 17.18 -16.64
N PRO A 40 2.41 17.92 -17.03
CA PRO A 40 1.85 18.98 -16.20
C PRO A 40 1.33 18.47 -14.84
N GLU A 41 0.83 17.21 -14.78
CA GLU A 41 0.36 16.59 -13.53
C GLU A 41 1.48 16.43 -12.50
N PHE A 42 2.68 16.00 -12.92
CA PHE A 42 3.83 15.89 -12.02
C PHE A 42 4.35 17.28 -11.62
N GLY A 43 4.33 18.26 -12.55
CA GLY A 43 4.70 19.64 -12.26
C GLY A 43 3.88 20.28 -11.14
N ALA A 44 2.59 19.93 -11.04
CA ALA A 44 1.71 20.40 -9.96
C ALA A 44 2.06 19.85 -8.57
N LEU A 45 2.86 18.77 -8.47
CA LEU A 45 3.29 18.18 -7.19
C LEU A 45 4.58 18.79 -6.64
N GLY A 46 5.38 19.45 -7.49
CA GLY A 46 6.70 20.01 -7.13
C GLY A 46 6.71 21.53 -6.88
N ALA A 47 5.59 22.20 -7.10
CA ALA A 47 5.37 23.62 -6.78
C ALA A 47 4.89 23.79 -5.33
#